data_AF-A0A128F236-F1
#
_entry.id   AF-A0A128F236-F1
#
_cell.length_a   1.000
_cell.length_b   1.000
_cell.length_c   1.000
_cell.angle_alpha   90.00
_cell.angle_beta   90.00
_cell.angle_gamma   90.00
#
_symmetry.space_group_name_H-M   'P 1'
#
loop_
_entity.id
_entity.type
_entity.pdbx_description
1 polymer ?
#
loop_
_entity_poly.entity_id
_entity_poly.type
_entity_poly.pdbx_seq_one_letter_code
_entity_poly.pdbx_strand_id
1 'polypeptide(L)'
;MDIGFIGLGKLGEQIATRVLAWCKTHGCHLYVYDIVHPIAMKNLVAAGAYDGKDIPSIAQRCTILFTVMAGPEDIIAVAAGTNGILENADGMDIWFELSPFFVPRWDSLRERAPADLLLMDTPVTGSEAQARMGELGMALEGCQSILQRYQSVLGAFIARCQVTELPKTTPTTFRLPRG
;
A
#
# COMPACT_ATOMS: atom_id res chain seq x y z
N MET A 1 5.93 12.59 -6.86
CA MET A 1 4.90 11.62 -6.44
C MET A 1 5.24 11.23 -5.01
N ASP A 2 4.24 11.19 -4.12
CA ASP A 2 4.43 10.85 -2.72
C ASP A 2 3.73 9.51 -2.44
N ILE A 3 4.47 8.58 -1.83
CA ILE A 3 4.01 7.23 -1.49
C ILE A 3 3.97 7.09 0.02
N GLY A 4 2.89 6.53 0.54
CA GLY A 4 2.72 6.18 1.94
C GLY A 4 3.02 4.70 2.20
N PHE A 5 3.60 4.39 3.36
CA PHE A 5 3.74 3.03 3.86
C PHE A 5 3.39 2.98 5.35
N ILE A 6 2.38 2.21 5.71
CA ILE A 6 1.95 2.05 7.11
C ILE A 6 2.15 0.59 7.54
N GLY A 7 2.81 0.39 8.67
CA GLY A 7 3.10 -0.95 9.20
C GLY A 7 4.48 -1.45 8.78
N LEU A 8 5.44 -1.34 9.68
CA LEU A 8 6.87 -1.62 9.51
C LEU A 8 7.32 -2.78 10.39
N GLY A 9 6.44 -3.78 10.56
CA GLY A 9 6.83 -5.08 11.10
C GLY A 9 7.87 -5.76 10.20
N LYS A 10 8.28 -6.98 10.57
CA LYS A 10 9.40 -7.66 9.90
C LYS A 10 9.27 -7.74 8.38
N LEU A 11 8.07 -8.00 7.87
CA LEU A 11 7.80 -8.00 6.44
C LEU A 11 7.72 -6.58 5.85
N GLY A 12 6.95 -5.70 6.50
CA GLY A 12 6.72 -4.32 6.06
C GLY A 12 8.00 -3.50 5.93
N GLU A 13 8.94 -3.61 6.88
CA GLU A 13 10.23 -2.91 6.81
C GLU A 13 11.03 -3.30 5.54
N GLN A 14 11.02 -4.58 5.16
CA GLN A 14 11.74 -5.04 3.97
C GLN A 14 11.09 -4.50 2.69
N ILE A 15 9.76 -4.51 2.61
CA ILE A 15 9.01 -3.97 1.47
C ILE A 15 9.23 -2.46 1.37
N ALA A 16 9.05 -1.71 2.45
CA ALA A 16 9.27 -0.27 2.51
C ALA A 16 10.70 0.11 2.09
N THR A 17 11.70 -0.69 2.48
CA THR A 17 13.09 -0.48 2.06
C THR A 17 13.25 -0.58 0.54
N ARG A 18 12.58 -1.54 -0.11
CA ARG A 18 12.62 -1.68 -1.58
C ARG A 18 11.88 -0.55 -2.28
N VAL A 19 10.73 -0.15 -1.76
CA VAL A 19 9.99 1.02 -2.26
C VAL A 19 10.82 2.30 -2.12
N LEU A 20 11.54 2.48 -1.01
CA LEU A 20 12.44 3.63 -0.81
C LEU A 20 13.56 3.64 -1.85
N ALA A 21 14.20 2.50 -2.10
CA ALA A 21 15.23 2.38 -3.12
C ALA A 21 14.69 2.72 -4.52
N TRP A 22 13.49 2.23 -4.85
CA TRP A 22 12.81 2.59 -6.09
C TRP A 22 12.51 4.09 -6.16
N CYS A 23 12.09 4.71 -5.05
CA CYS A 23 11.80 6.13 -5.05
C CYS A 23 13.01 7.01 -5.31
N LYS A 24 14.18 6.61 -4.79
CA LYS A 24 15.44 7.31 -5.06
C LYS A 24 15.81 7.31 -6.55
N THR A 25 15.47 6.27 -7.30
CA THR A 25 15.76 6.20 -8.74
C THR A 25 14.72 6.88 -9.62
N HIS A 26 13.51 7.13 -9.09
CA HIS A 26 12.40 7.74 -9.83
C HIS A 26 12.06 9.17 -9.37
N GLY A 27 12.81 9.72 -8.41
CA GLY A 27 12.58 11.07 -7.89
C GLY A 27 11.27 11.22 -7.12
N CYS A 28 10.86 10.19 -6.38
CA CYS A 28 9.69 10.25 -5.48
C CYS A 28 10.07 10.20 -4.01
N HIS A 29 9.08 10.43 -3.15
CA HIS A 29 9.24 10.39 -1.71
C HIS A 29 8.43 9.25 -1.11
N LEU A 30 9.02 8.58 -0.12
CA LEU A 30 8.34 7.60 0.71
C LEU A 30 8.12 8.19 2.11
N TYR A 31 6.87 8.25 2.54
CA TYR A 31 6.46 8.59 3.91
C TYR A 31 6.10 7.30 4.64
N VAL A 32 6.71 7.08 5.80
CA VAL A 32 6.53 5.84 6.56
C VAL A 32 5.91 6.12 7.92
N TYR A 33 5.09 5.19 8.41
CA TYR A 33 4.50 5.28 9.74
C TYR A 33 4.27 3.90 10.36
N ASP A 34 4.57 3.77 11.66
CA ASP A 34 4.26 2.59 12.47
C ASP A 34 4.20 2.98 13.95
N ILE A 35 3.25 2.40 14.70
CA ILE A 35 3.03 2.70 16.12
C ILE A 35 3.76 1.76 17.10
N VAL A 36 4.23 0.61 16.62
CA VAL A 36 4.83 -0.48 17.41
C VAL A 36 6.34 -0.62 17.19
N HIS A 37 6.85 -0.21 16.02
CA HIS A 37 8.22 -0.49 15.54
C HIS A 37 9.05 0.80 15.35
N PRO A 38 9.40 1.52 16.44
CA PRO A 38 10.14 2.78 16.36
C PRO A 38 11.57 2.61 15.80
N ILE A 39 12.16 1.42 15.94
CA ILE A 39 13.48 1.12 15.38
C ILE A 39 13.42 1.07 13.84
N ALA A 40 12.41 0.40 13.27
CA ALA A 40 12.22 0.34 11.82
C ALA A 40 11.94 1.73 11.23
N MET A 41 11.09 2.54 11.91
CA MET A 41 10.89 3.96 11.58
C MET A 41 12.22 4.72 11.52
N LYS A 42 13.04 4.62 12.58
CA LYS A 42 14.34 5.30 12.64
C LYS A 42 15.27 4.86 11.52
N ASN A 43 15.33 3.56 11.21
CA ASN A 43 16.18 3.03 10.15
C ASN A 43 15.78 3.57 8.78
N LEU A 44 14.49 3.56 8.46
CA LEU A 44 13.98 4.05 7.18
C LEU A 44 14.15 5.56 7.03
N VAL A 45 13.89 6.33 8.08
CA VAL A 45 14.13 7.78 8.07
C VAL A 45 15.61 8.10 7.90
N ALA A 46 16.50 7.39 8.61
CA ALA A 46 17.95 7.53 8.42
C ALA A 46 18.40 7.14 6.99
N ALA A 47 17.69 6.20 6.36
CA ALA A 47 17.91 5.82 4.97
C ALA A 47 17.31 6.80 3.95
N GLY A 48 16.58 7.84 4.39
CA GLY A 48 16.02 8.89 3.53
C GLY A 48 14.52 8.77 3.24
N ALA A 49 13.77 7.94 3.97
CA ALA A 49 12.32 8.08 4.03
C ALA A 49 11.93 9.32 4.86
N TYR A 50 10.73 9.82 4.65
CA TYR A 50 10.12 10.87 5.46
C TYR A 50 9.31 10.26 6.59
N ASP A 51 9.33 10.91 7.75
CA ASP A 51 8.43 10.58 8.84
C ASP A 51 7.00 11.02 8.48
N GLY A 52 6.10 10.05 8.37
CA GLY A 52 4.70 10.28 8.07
C GLY A 52 3.92 10.94 9.20
N LYS A 53 4.45 10.97 10.44
CA LYS A 53 3.84 11.48 11.67
C LYS A 53 2.61 10.72 12.17
N ASP A 54 1.62 10.52 11.30
CA ASP A 54 0.36 9.82 11.58
C ASP A 54 -0.36 9.40 10.28
N ILE A 55 -1.46 8.67 10.44
CA ILE A 55 -2.28 8.19 9.31
C ILE A 55 -2.89 9.35 8.51
N PRO A 56 -3.51 10.39 9.11
CA PRO A 56 -4.04 11.53 8.36
C PRO A 56 -2.99 12.23 7.50
N SER A 57 -1.82 12.49 8.05
CA SER A 57 -0.73 13.18 7.35
C SER A 57 -0.24 12.40 6.13
N ILE A 58 -0.19 11.07 6.21
CA ILE A 58 0.10 10.21 5.05
C ILE A 58 -1.06 10.23 4.06
N ALA A 59 -2.28 10.00 4.52
CA ALA A 59 -3.46 9.83 3.67
C ALA A 59 -3.80 11.08 2.84
N GLN A 60 -3.62 12.27 3.42
CA GLN A 60 -3.88 13.54 2.74
C GLN A 60 -2.77 13.96 1.75
N ARG A 61 -1.60 13.31 1.82
CA ARG A 61 -0.42 13.69 1.02
C ARG A 61 -0.11 12.70 -0.09
N CYS A 62 -0.26 11.41 0.20
CA CYS A 62 0.25 10.35 -0.66
C CYS A 62 -0.80 9.92 -1.67
N THR A 63 -0.41 9.77 -2.93
CA THR A 63 -1.32 9.29 -3.99
C THR A 63 -1.38 7.77 -4.04
N ILE A 64 -0.34 7.08 -3.53
CA ILE A 64 -0.28 5.62 -3.40
C ILE A 64 -0.03 5.30 -1.93
N LEU A 65 -0.81 4.40 -1.36
CA LEU A 65 -0.60 3.87 -0.01
C LEU A 65 -0.37 2.36 -0.05
N PHE A 66 0.61 1.89 0.72
CA PHE A 66 0.82 0.50 1.07
C PHE A 66 0.60 0.29 2.57
N THR A 67 -0.03 -0.82 2.95
CA THR A 67 -0.14 -1.25 4.36
C THR A 67 0.32 -2.69 4.54
N VAL A 68 0.95 -2.99 5.67
CA VAL A 68 1.26 -4.36 6.14
C VAL A 68 0.97 -4.46 7.63
N MET A 69 -0.13 -5.12 7.98
CA MET A 69 -0.68 -5.21 9.34
C MET A 69 -0.49 -6.59 9.96
N ALA A 70 -0.59 -6.66 11.29
CA ALA A 70 -0.43 -7.92 12.03
C ALA A 70 -1.67 -8.83 11.94
N GLY A 71 -2.85 -8.27 11.64
CA GLY A 71 -4.05 -9.04 11.39
C GLY A 71 -5.25 -8.20 10.90
N PRO A 72 -6.40 -8.85 10.62
CA PRO A 72 -7.58 -8.17 10.07
C PRO A 72 -8.15 -7.04 10.92
N GLU A 73 -8.09 -7.14 12.25
CA GLU A 73 -8.58 -6.08 13.15
C GLU A 73 -7.72 -4.81 13.06
N ASP A 74 -6.40 -4.96 12.90
CA ASP A 74 -5.50 -3.81 12.70
C ASP A 74 -5.77 -3.13 11.36
N ILE A 75 -6.06 -3.91 10.30
CA ILE A 75 -6.47 -3.38 8.99
C ILE A 75 -7.74 -2.55 9.13
N ILE A 76 -8.75 -3.07 9.83
CA ILE A 76 -10.01 -2.33 10.07
C ILE A 76 -9.75 -1.07 10.89
N ALA A 77 -8.89 -1.14 11.91
CA ALA A 77 -8.55 -0.01 12.75
C ALA A 77 -7.87 1.12 11.97
N VAL A 78 -6.87 0.81 11.13
CA VAL A 78 -6.20 1.82 10.29
C VAL A 78 -7.10 2.35 9.17
N ALA A 79 -7.99 1.51 8.63
CA ALA A 79 -8.91 1.92 7.57
C ALA A 79 -10.00 2.88 8.08
N ALA A 80 -10.69 2.46 9.13
CA ALA A 80 -12.01 2.92 9.48
C ALA A 80 -12.16 3.39 10.93
N GLY A 81 -11.09 3.31 11.72
CA GLY A 81 -11.03 3.94 13.05
C GLY A 81 -10.96 5.46 12.96
N THR A 82 -11.02 6.11 14.12
CA THR A 82 -10.85 7.56 14.23
C THR A 82 -9.54 7.99 13.58
N ASN A 83 -9.58 9.00 12.71
CA ASN A 83 -8.40 9.46 11.95
C ASN A 83 -7.83 8.38 11.02
N GLY A 84 -8.67 7.44 10.60
CA GLY A 84 -8.32 6.36 9.70
C GLY A 84 -8.11 6.84 8.27
N ILE A 85 -7.62 5.91 7.43
CA ILE A 85 -7.32 6.16 6.01
C ILE A 85 -8.56 6.68 5.29
N LEU A 86 -9.72 6.02 5.44
CA LEU A 86 -10.91 6.34 4.65
C LEU A 86 -11.49 7.73 4.95
N GLU A 87 -11.24 8.27 6.14
CA GLU A 87 -11.67 9.63 6.52
C GLU A 87 -10.73 10.72 5.98
N ASN A 88 -9.53 10.34 5.51
CA ASN A 88 -8.44 11.28 5.19
C ASN A 88 -7.84 11.08 3.80
N ALA A 89 -8.34 10.14 3.01
CA ALA A 89 -7.76 9.74 1.72
C ALA A 89 -8.32 10.52 0.52
N ASP A 90 -8.85 11.73 0.75
CA ASP A 90 -9.26 12.62 -0.34
C ASP A 90 -8.04 12.99 -1.19
N GLY A 91 -8.05 12.59 -2.46
CA GLY A 91 -6.93 12.79 -3.39
C GLY A 91 -5.91 11.64 -3.45
N MET A 92 -6.14 10.55 -2.71
CA MET A 92 -5.38 9.31 -2.87
C MET A 92 -5.94 8.50 -4.04
N ASP A 93 -5.05 8.04 -4.94
CA ASP A 93 -5.47 7.24 -6.11
C ASP A 93 -5.77 5.79 -5.71
N ILE A 94 -4.91 5.21 -4.87
CA ILE A 94 -4.94 3.78 -4.59
C ILE A 94 -4.33 3.45 -3.23
N TRP A 95 -4.97 2.48 -2.57
CA TRP A 95 -4.47 1.81 -1.39
C TRP A 95 -4.33 0.32 -1.67
N PHE A 96 -3.09 -0.18 -1.55
CA PHE A 96 -2.73 -1.59 -1.58
C PHE A 96 -2.59 -2.13 -0.14
N GLU A 97 -3.52 -2.99 0.26
CA GLU A 97 -3.36 -3.79 1.48
C GLU A 97 -2.55 -5.04 1.14
N LEU A 98 -1.36 -5.16 1.72
CA LEU A 98 -0.38 -6.20 1.38
C LEU A 98 -0.34 -7.32 2.42
N SER A 99 -1.06 -7.20 3.54
CA SER A 99 -1.02 -8.18 4.62
C SER A 99 -1.29 -9.60 4.14
N PRO A 100 -0.58 -10.63 4.65
CA PRO A 100 -0.74 -12.02 4.23
C PRO A 100 -1.99 -12.68 4.86
N PHE A 101 -3.08 -11.91 5.02
CA PHE A 101 -4.33 -12.35 5.64
C PHE A 101 -5.50 -11.96 4.76
N PHE A 102 -6.51 -12.82 4.71
CA PHE A 102 -7.80 -12.45 4.14
C PHE A 102 -8.49 -11.41 5.03
N VAL A 103 -9.11 -10.38 4.44
CA VAL A 103 -9.86 -9.36 5.16
C VAL A 103 -11.36 -9.63 5.05
N PRO A 104 -12.05 -10.14 6.09
CA PRO A 104 -13.45 -10.58 6.00
C PRO A 104 -14.48 -9.46 5.71
N ARG A 105 -14.07 -8.20 5.74
CA ARG A 105 -14.94 -7.02 5.58
C ARG A 105 -14.46 -6.05 4.51
N TRP A 106 -13.64 -6.53 3.56
CA TRP A 106 -13.05 -5.65 2.55
C TRP A 106 -14.10 -4.92 1.71
N ASP A 107 -15.19 -5.60 1.32
CA ASP A 107 -16.28 -4.97 0.56
C ASP A 107 -16.98 -3.85 1.35
N SER A 108 -17.16 -4.00 2.66
CA SER A 108 -17.71 -2.93 3.50
C SER A 108 -16.76 -1.73 3.64
N LEU A 109 -15.44 -1.95 3.55
CA LEU A 109 -14.47 -0.85 3.47
C LEU A 109 -14.56 -0.15 2.12
N ARG A 110 -14.69 -0.90 1.02
CA ARG A 110 -14.90 -0.34 -0.34
C ARG A 110 -16.17 0.52 -0.41
N GLU A 111 -17.27 0.11 0.20
CA GLU A 111 -18.52 0.89 0.24
C GLU A 111 -18.39 2.22 0.99
N ARG A 112 -17.45 2.31 1.93
CA ARG A 112 -17.18 3.53 2.73
C ARG A 112 -16.07 4.39 2.15
N ALA A 113 -15.32 3.88 1.19
CA ALA A 113 -14.19 4.59 0.60
C ALA A 113 -14.66 5.78 -0.26
N PRO A 114 -13.85 6.83 -0.37
CA PRO A 114 -14.06 7.87 -1.37
C PRO A 114 -14.24 7.27 -2.77
N ALA A 115 -15.13 7.84 -3.58
CA ALA A 115 -15.52 7.27 -4.87
C ALA A 115 -14.34 7.10 -5.86
N ASP A 116 -13.31 7.93 -5.74
CA ASP A 116 -12.13 7.91 -6.62
C ASP A 116 -10.95 7.13 -6.02
N LEU A 117 -11.07 6.61 -4.80
CA LEU A 117 -10.03 5.81 -4.15
C LEU A 117 -10.17 4.32 -4.52
N LEU A 118 -9.13 3.76 -5.13
CA LEU A 118 -9.03 2.32 -5.35
C LEU A 118 -8.60 1.58 -4.08
N LEU A 119 -9.46 0.71 -3.55
CA LEU A 119 -9.14 -0.20 -2.44
C LEU A 119 -8.82 -1.61 -2.95
N MET A 120 -7.53 -1.96 -2.88
CA MET A 120 -7.00 -3.24 -3.35
C MET A 120 -6.69 -4.18 -2.19
N ASP A 121 -7.41 -5.30 -2.11
CA ASP A 121 -7.00 -6.43 -1.27
C ASP A 121 -5.94 -7.20 -2.07
N THR A 122 -4.68 -7.08 -1.64
CA THR A 122 -3.52 -7.53 -2.41
C THR A 122 -2.55 -8.34 -1.56
N PRO A 123 -3.00 -9.44 -0.94
CA PRO A 123 -2.18 -10.19 0.00
C PRO A 123 -0.91 -10.70 -0.68
N VAL A 124 0.22 -10.50 -0.01
CA VAL A 124 1.52 -10.99 -0.49
C VAL A 124 1.85 -12.36 0.07
N THR A 125 2.67 -13.10 -0.67
CA THR A 125 3.17 -14.42 -0.28
C THR A 125 4.68 -14.46 -0.38
N GLY A 126 5.33 -15.04 0.62
CA GLY A 126 6.78 -15.19 0.70
C GLY A 126 7.32 -14.84 2.08
N SER A 127 8.61 -15.09 2.27
CA SER A 127 9.33 -14.82 3.51
C SER A 127 9.93 -13.41 3.55
N GLU A 128 10.38 -12.98 4.74
CA GLU A 128 11.16 -11.75 4.92
C GLU A 128 12.41 -11.72 4.03
N ALA A 129 13.05 -12.88 3.82
CA ALA A 129 14.20 -12.99 2.93
C ALA A 129 13.81 -12.71 1.48
N GLN A 130 12.68 -13.25 1.03
CA GLN A 130 12.15 -12.98 -0.31
C GLN A 130 11.71 -11.53 -0.47
N ALA A 131 11.11 -10.91 0.55
CA ALA A 131 10.80 -9.49 0.56
C ALA A 131 12.06 -8.63 0.37
N ARG A 132 13.15 -8.98 1.08
CA ARG A 132 14.44 -8.31 0.92
C ARG A 132 15.02 -8.45 -0.48
N MET A 133 14.78 -9.57 -1.16
CA MET A 133 15.24 -9.80 -2.54
C MET A 133 14.30 -9.20 -3.60
N GLY A 134 13.08 -8.82 -3.22
CA GLY A 134 12.05 -8.35 -4.15
C GLY A 134 11.34 -9.49 -4.89
N GLU A 135 11.24 -10.64 -4.25
CA GLU A 135 10.76 -11.91 -4.84
C GLU A 135 9.39 -12.34 -4.30
N LEU A 136 8.61 -11.41 -3.74
CA LEU A 136 7.29 -11.76 -3.23
C LEU A 136 6.34 -12.10 -4.36
N GLY A 137 5.40 -12.99 -4.06
CA GLY A 137 4.18 -13.15 -4.82
C GLY A 137 3.10 -12.21 -4.33
N MET A 138 2.18 -11.82 -5.21
CA MET A 138 0.99 -11.03 -4.88
C MET A 138 -0.23 -11.62 -5.59
N ALA A 139 -1.37 -11.66 -4.92
CA ALA A 139 -2.66 -11.83 -5.56
C ALA A 139 -3.32 -10.46 -5.68
N LEU A 140 -3.65 -10.00 -6.89
CA LEU A 140 -4.29 -8.72 -7.14
C LEU A 140 -5.74 -8.92 -7.55
N GLU A 141 -6.64 -8.46 -6.69
CA GLU A 141 -8.06 -8.38 -6.98
C GLU A 141 -8.39 -7.14 -7.83
N GLY A 142 -8.49 -7.28 -9.14
CA GLY A 142 -8.72 -6.14 -10.03
C GLY A 142 -8.52 -6.50 -11.49
N CYS A 143 -8.33 -5.50 -12.34
CA CYS A 143 -8.06 -5.73 -13.75
C CYS A 143 -6.56 -5.57 -14.08
N GLN A 144 -6.14 -6.18 -15.18
CA GLN A 144 -4.76 -6.14 -15.66
C GLN A 144 -4.22 -4.71 -15.82
N SER A 145 -5.08 -3.74 -16.11
CA SER A 145 -4.67 -2.35 -16.31
C SER A 145 -4.25 -1.64 -15.02
N ILE A 146 -4.78 -2.04 -13.86
CA ILE A 146 -4.29 -1.58 -12.55
C ILE A 146 -2.84 -2.07 -12.37
N LEU A 147 -2.61 -3.36 -12.60
CA LEU A 147 -1.27 -3.93 -12.51
C LEU A 147 -0.29 -3.21 -13.45
N GLN A 148 -0.67 -2.98 -14.71
CA GLN A 148 0.16 -2.26 -15.68
C GLN A 148 0.49 -0.83 -15.21
N ARG A 149 -0.50 -0.08 -14.71
CA ARG A 149 -0.32 1.29 -14.23
C ARG A 149 0.68 1.38 -13.07
N TYR A 150 0.62 0.43 -12.14
CA TYR A 150 1.46 0.43 -10.93
C TYR A 150 2.64 -0.55 -11.01
N GLN A 151 2.90 -1.15 -12.19
CA GLN A 151 3.89 -2.21 -12.36
C GLN A 151 5.29 -1.78 -11.94
N SER A 152 5.68 -0.54 -12.25
CA SER A 152 7.02 -0.05 -11.94
C SER A 152 7.32 -0.07 -10.44
N VAL A 153 6.40 0.45 -9.61
CA VAL A 153 6.60 0.47 -8.15
C VAL A 153 6.36 -0.90 -7.52
N LEU A 154 5.35 -1.65 -7.98
CA LEU A 154 5.08 -3.01 -7.48
C LEU A 154 6.26 -3.95 -7.78
N GLY A 155 6.88 -3.82 -8.95
CA GLY A 155 8.07 -4.57 -9.35
C GLY A 155 9.31 -4.31 -8.50
N ALA A 156 9.30 -3.30 -7.62
CA ALA A 156 10.37 -3.12 -6.65
C ALA A 156 10.42 -4.25 -5.61
N PHE A 157 9.29 -4.90 -5.34
CA PHE A 157 9.17 -5.94 -4.32
C PHE A 157 8.38 -7.20 -4.73
N ILE A 158 7.65 -7.16 -5.86
CA ILE A 158 6.88 -8.27 -6.40
C ILE A 158 7.57 -8.87 -7.63
N ALA A 159 7.84 -10.18 -7.60
CA ALA A 159 8.35 -10.92 -8.76
C ALA A 159 7.25 -11.61 -9.56
N ARG A 160 6.11 -11.92 -8.92
CA ARG A 160 4.98 -12.60 -9.57
C ARG A 160 3.65 -12.07 -9.02
N CYS A 161 2.74 -11.72 -9.93
CA CYS A 161 1.41 -11.26 -9.59
C CYS A 161 0.37 -12.13 -10.30
N GLN A 162 -0.55 -12.73 -9.54
CA GLN A 162 -1.74 -13.33 -10.08
C GLN A 162 -2.87 -12.31 -10.05
N VAL A 163 -3.52 -12.05 -11.18
CA VAL A 163 -4.64 -11.12 -11.26
C VAL A 163 -5.95 -11.91 -11.26
N THR A 164 -6.87 -11.54 -10.37
CA THR A 164 -8.23 -12.05 -10.34
C THR A 164 -9.17 -10.92 -10.77
N GLU A 165 -9.79 -11.07 -11.94
CA GLU A 165 -10.72 -10.07 -12.48
C GLU A 165 -11.99 -9.97 -11.62
N LEU A 166 -12.24 -8.78 -11.09
CA LEU A 166 -13.47 -8.46 -10.36
C LEU A 166 -14.30 -7.43 -11.16
N PRO A 167 -15.57 -7.73 -11.50
CA PRO A 167 -16.43 -6.84 -12.29
C PRO A 167 -16.72 -5.47 -11.64
N LYS A 168 -16.53 -5.35 -10.32
CA LYS A 168 -16.93 -4.17 -9.52
C LYS A 168 -15.78 -3.26 -9.07
N THR A 169 -14.52 -3.65 -9.28
CA THR A 169 -13.35 -2.92 -8.73
C THR A 169 -12.66 -2.02 -9.72
N THR A 170 -13.21 -1.86 -10.93
CA THR A 170 -12.80 -0.80 -11.85
C THR A 170 -13.82 0.33 -11.71
N PRO A 171 -13.51 1.44 -11.00
CA PRO A 171 -14.37 2.62 -11.00
C PRO A 171 -14.64 3.02 -12.44
N THR A 172 -15.88 3.40 -12.76
CA THR A 172 -16.21 4.02 -14.05
C THR A 172 -15.40 5.31 -14.29
N THR A 173 -14.82 5.87 -13.23
CA THR A 173 -13.89 7.02 -13.24
C THR A 173 -12.41 6.66 -13.35
N PHE A 174 -12.02 5.38 -13.30
CA PHE A 174 -10.64 4.95 -13.58
C PHE A 174 -10.35 5.16 -15.08
N ARG A 175 -10.04 6.40 -15.42
CA ARG A 175 -9.54 6.76 -16.73
C ARG A 175 -8.10 6.30 -16.78
N LEU A 176 -7.83 5.34 -17.65
CA LEU A 176 -6.48 5.13 -18.14
C LEU A 176 -5.92 6.49 -18.58
N PRO A 177 -4.66 6.83 -18.25
CA PRO A 177 -4.04 7.99 -18.86
C PRO A 177 -4.22 7.86 -20.37
N ARG A 178 -4.79 8.89 -21.00
CA ARG A 178 -4.86 8.93 -22.46
C ARG A 178 -3.41 8.94 -22.93
N GLY A 179 -3.02 7.90 -23.67
CA GLY A 179 -1.73 7.84 -24.35
C GLY A 179 -1.57 8.96 -25.35
#